data_AF-A0A2S9T0U0-F1
#
_entry.id   AF-A0A2S9T0U0-F1
#
_cell.length_a   1.000
_cell.length_b   1.000
_cell.length_c   1.000
_cell.angle_alpha   90.00
_cell.angle_beta   90.00
_cell.angle_gamma   90.00
#
_symmetry.space_group_name_H-M   'P 1'
#
loop_
_entity.id
_entity.type
_entity.pdbx_description
1 polymer ?
#
loop_
_entity_poly.entity_id
_entity_poly.type
_entity_poly.pdbx_seq_one_letter_code
_entity_poly.pdbx_strand_id
1 'polypeptide(L)'
;MVYKIIPINYNSKLEKLQKNSIKHKFLYQSVKDEIILYEESENSNIKIYCIFGFYFLIVKGLNCTSVDEIRISDFKKLDDSQAYYGHYFDNLKADEDISQSLRNSNTLKISNINCYDNSDIKVVFAESGFVVCSKLNLNAEDKFDRVLLLFLLSLAYNLKAEKLLQDVSNAYKNSSYEDMILLRDEIYAFDLNCYFYNPVKQNKHQVYNIWNLISENYDVKIKHDEIKSQVVDLTTIIESKHKAFLEEKSKKNERKLTLIGIAIGIASLVSVFKDFKELFGI
;
A
#
# COMPACT_ATOMS: atom_id res chain seq x y z
N MET A 1 11.86 7.27 25.59
CA MET A 1 11.13 6.02 25.33
C MET A 1 11.53 5.48 23.97
N VAL A 2 11.62 4.17 23.83
CA VAL A 2 12.04 3.51 22.59
C VAL A 2 10.98 2.51 22.17
N TYR A 3 10.71 2.42 20.88
CA TYR A 3 9.70 1.57 20.29
C TYR A 3 10.32 0.77 19.15
N LYS A 4 10.10 -0.54 19.17
CA LYS A 4 10.43 -1.44 18.06
C LYS A 4 9.19 -1.69 17.23
N ILE A 5 9.30 -1.51 15.92
CA ILE A 5 8.22 -1.62 14.93
C ILE A 5 8.58 -2.77 14.00
N ILE A 6 7.72 -3.77 13.89
CA ILE A 6 8.02 -4.98 13.11
C ILE A 6 6.81 -5.30 12.21
N PRO A 7 6.99 -5.35 10.88
CA PRO A 7 5.99 -5.93 9.98
C PRO A 7 5.79 -7.41 10.33
N ILE A 8 4.54 -7.85 10.48
CA ILE A 8 4.21 -9.23 10.81
C ILE A 8 3.14 -9.79 9.88
N ASN A 9 3.12 -11.11 9.75
CA ASN A 9 1.99 -11.80 9.15
C ASN A 9 0.83 -11.91 10.14
N TYR A 10 -0.39 -12.12 9.62
CA TYR A 10 -1.54 -12.43 10.45
C TYR A 10 -1.22 -13.58 11.42
N ASN A 11 -1.64 -13.41 12.68
CA ASN A 11 -1.44 -14.37 13.74
C ASN A 11 -2.77 -14.60 14.46
N SER A 12 -3.16 -15.86 14.68
CA SER A 12 -4.39 -16.21 15.38
C SER A 12 -4.48 -15.66 16.81
N LYS A 13 -3.35 -15.23 17.41
CA LYS A 13 -3.35 -14.48 18.67
C LYS A 13 -4.10 -13.13 18.57
N LEU A 14 -4.20 -12.54 17.38
CA LEU A 14 -4.96 -11.31 17.13
C LEU A 14 -6.44 -11.45 17.50
N GLU A 15 -7.00 -12.64 17.36
CA GLU A 15 -8.41 -12.93 17.68
C GLU A 15 -8.72 -12.79 19.17
N LYS A 16 -7.69 -12.78 20.03
CA LYS A 16 -7.81 -12.60 21.47
C LYS A 16 -7.67 -11.15 21.92
N LEU A 17 -7.25 -10.25 21.03
CA LEU A 17 -7.02 -8.85 21.33
C LEU A 17 -8.29 -8.02 21.09
N GLN A 18 -8.42 -6.90 21.82
CA GLN A 18 -9.51 -5.97 21.60
C GLN A 18 -9.30 -5.21 20.29
N LYS A 19 -10.35 -5.10 19.48
CA LYS A 19 -10.34 -4.36 18.23
C LYS A 19 -10.84 -2.93 18.46
N ASN A 20 -9.95 -1.96 18.32
CA ASN A 20 -10.22 -0.55 18.55
C ASN A 20 -10.03 0.28 17.27
N SER A 21 -10.75 1.39 17.17
CA SER A 21 -10.51 2.43 16.17
C SER A 21 -9.49 3.43 16.69
N ILE A 22 -8.69 4.00 15.78
CA ILE A 22 -7.73 5.05 16.15
C ILE A 22 -8.45 6.34 16.63
N LYS A 23 -7.96 6.89 17.75
CA LYS A 23 -8.53 8.07 18.40
C LYS A 23 -8.29 9.37 17.60
N HIS A 24 -7.18 9.44 16.86
CA HIS A 24 -6.77 10.68 16.19
C HIS A 24 -7.72 11.08 15.05
N LYS A 25 -7.96 12.39 14.90
CA LYS A 25 -8.95 12.95 13.94
C LYS A 25 -8.31 13.67 12.74
N PHE A 26 -7.00 13.60 12.59
CA PHE A 26 -6.26 14.35 11.56
C PHE A 26 -6.29 13.72 10.17
N LEU A 27 -6.56 12.42 10.07
CA LEU A 27 -6.71 11.71 8.81
C LEU A 27 -8.10 11.92 8.19
N TYR A 28 -8.20 11.74 6.87
CA TYR A 28 -9.48 11.58 6.18
C TYR A 28 -10.21 10.33 6.66
N GLN A 29 -11.55 10.35 6.64
CA GLN A 29 -12.35 9.29 7.26
C GLN A 29 -12.14 7.94 6.59
N SER A 30 -12.11 7.90 5.26
CA SER A 30 -11.86 6.65 4.52
C SER A 30 -10.52 6.02 4.86
N VAL A 31 -9.46 6.81 5.06
CA VAL A 31 -8.15 6.30 5.52
C VAL A 31 -8.24 5.76 6.94
N LYS A 32 -8.98 6.44 7.82
CA LYS A 32 -9.17 5.97 9.19
C LYS A 32 -9.90 4.63 9.26
N ASP A 33 -10.86 4.41 8.37
CA ASP A 33 -11.68 3.20 8.35
C ASP A 33 -10.83 1.96 7.97
N GLU A 34 -9.73 2.18 7.25
CA GLU A 34 -8.74 1.16 6.89
C GLU A 34 -7.70 0.86 7.98
N ILE A 35 -7.79 1.52 9.15
CA ILE A 35 -6.86 1.36 10.26
C ILE A 35 -7.56 0.73 11.45
N ILE A 36 -7.07 -0.44 11.84
CA ILE A 36 -7.53 -1.18 13.00
C ILE A 36 -6.40 -1.28 14.02
N LEU A 37 -6.68 -0.98 15.29
CA LEU A 37 -5.76 -1.18 16.40
C LEU A 37 -6.17 -2.43 17.18
N TYR A 38 -5.21 -3.31 17.44
CA TYR A 38 -5.34 -4.45 18.33
C TYR A 38 -4.44 -4.27 19.56
N GLU A 39 -5.03 -4.37 20.74
CA GLU A 39 -4.31 -4.26 22.01
C GLU A 39 -5.03 -5.07 23.12
N GLU A 40 -4.29 -5.49 24.15
CA GLU A 40 -4.90 -6.12 25.34
C GLU A 40 -5.60 -5.09 26.23
N SER A 41 -5.02 -3.89 26.31
CA SER A 41 -5.54 -2.72 27.02
C SER A 41 -4.91 -1.44 26.45
N GLU A 42 -5.49 -0.27 26.72
CA GLU A 42 -4.98 1.01 26.20
C GLU A 42 -3.51 1.30 26.60
N ASN A 43 -3.10 0.78 27.77
CA ASN A 43 -1.76 0.94 28.35
C ASN A 43 -0.82 -0.23 28.04
N SER A 44 -1.20 -1.12 27.12
CA SER A 44 -0.36 -2.23 26.72
C SER A 44 0.94 -1.73 26.08
N ASN A 45 2.06 -2.36 26.46
CA ASN A 45 3.35 -2.12 25.81
C ASN A 45 3.42 -2.72 24.41
N ILE A 46 2.49 -3.64 24.09
CA ILE A 46 2.38 -4.26 22.79
C ILE A 46 1.09 -3.80 22.14
N LYS A 47 1.21 -3.22 20.95
CA LYS A 47 0.10 -2.80 20.09
C LYS A 47 0.30 -3.36 18.70
N ILE A 48 -0.78 -3.69 18.00
CA ILE A 48 -0.71 -4.11 16.60
C ILE A 48 -1.62 -3.24 15.78
N TYR A 49 -1.07 -2.59 14.76
CA TYR A 49 -1.84 -1.83 13.78
C TYR A 49 -2.05 -2.70 12.54
N CYS A 50 -3.29 -2.86 12.09
CA CYS A 50 -3.60 -3.36 10.76
C CYS A 50 -4.00 -2.17 9.88
N ILE A 51 -3.25 -1.94 8.80
CA ILE A 51 -3.46 -0.84 7.86
C ILE A 51 -3.48 -1.43 6.46
N PHE A 52 -4.59 -1.23 5.73
CA PHE A 52 -4.79 -1.82 4.39
C PHE A 52 -4.57 -3.35 4.35
N GLY A 53 -4.81 -4.05 5.47
CA GLY A 53 -4.59 -5.48 5.62
C GLY A 53 -3.16 -5.91 5.98
N PHE A 54 -2.22 -4.97 6.16
CA PHE A 54 -0.85 -5.23 6.63
C PHE A 54 -0.72 -4.99 8.13
N TYR A 55 -0.02 -5.89 8.83
CA TYR A 55 0.07 -5.86 10.29
C TYR A 55 1.44 -5.37 10.76
N PHE A 56 1.44 -4.45 11.71
CA PHE A 56 2.64 -3.87 12.32
C PHE A 56 2.59 -4.05 13.83
N LEU A 57 3.52 -4.84 14.36
CA LEU A 57 3.73 -5.02 15.78
C LEU A 57 4.56 -3.85 16.33
N ILE A 58 4.02 -3.16 17.33
CA ILE A 58 4.68 -2.07 18.04
C ILE A 58 4.96 -2.53 19.46
N VAL A 59 6.23 -2.52 19.85
CA VAL A 59 6.68 -2.92 21.18
C VAL A 59 7.38 -1.75 21.85
N LYS A 60 6.78 -1.25 22.93
CA LYS A 60 7.33 -0.21 23.79
C LYS A 60 8.38 -0.82 24.73
N GLY A 61 9.61 -0.34 24.63
CA GLY A 61 10.69 -0.69 25.55
C GLY A 61 10.49 -0.02 26.90
N LEU A 62 10.19 -0.81 27.94
CA LEU A 62 10.14 -0.33 29.31
C LEU A 62 11.57 -0.20 29.86
N ASN A 63 11.96 1.01 30.26
CA ASN A 63 13.29 1.31 30.79
C ASN A 63 14.46 0.93 29.86
N CYS A 64 14.21 0.85 28.55
CA CYS A 64 15.25 0.58 27.56
C CYS A 64 15.84 1.88 27.04
N THR A 65 17.17 1.90 26.90
CA THR A 65 17.90 2.99 26.24
C THR A 65 18.20 2.68 24.78
N SER A 66 18.26 1.39 24.43
CA SER A 66 18.46 0.90 23.06
C SER A 66 17.32 0.00 22.59
N VAL A 67 17.13 -0.05 21.28
CA VAL A 67 16.17 -0.95 20.60
C VAL A 67 16.58 -2.42 20.73
N ASP A 68 17.88 -2.70 20.85
CA ASP A 68 18.44 -4.06 20.98
C ASP A 68 18.09 -4.70 22.34
N GLU A 69 17.72 -3.88 23.32
CA GLU A 69 17.29 -4.34 24.65
C GLU A 69 15.84 -4.84 24.65
N ILE A 70 15.05 -4.50 23.61
CA ILE A 70 13.64 -4.87 23.52
C ILE A 70 13.52 -6.35 23.11
N ARG A 71 13.24 -7.20 24.09
CA ARG A 71 12.98 -8.63 23.87
C ARG A 71 11.50 -8.89 23.60
N ILE A 72 11.22 -9.71 22.60
CA ILE A 72 9.85 -10.11 22.23
C ILE A 72 9.71 -11.61 22.49
N SER A 73 9.26 -11.98 23.68
CA SER A 73 9.05 -13.38 24.08
C SER A 73 7.79 -13.99 23.47
N ASP A 74 6.78 -13.16 23.20
CA ASP A 74 5.42 -13.63 22.99
C ASP A 74 5.11 -14.04 21.55
N PHE A 75 6.01 -13.76 20.62
CA PHE A 75 5.89 -14.13 19.21
C PHE A 75 7.03 -15.11 18.88
N LYS A 76 6.69 -16.40 18.73
CA LYS A 76 7.66 -17.42 18.35
C LYS A 76 8.21 -17.10 16.95
N LYS A 77 9.54 -16.93 16.84
CA LYS A 77 10.28 -16.66 15.58
C LYS A 77 9.72 -15.46 14.80
N LEU A 78 9.84 -14.26 15.38
CA LEU A 78 9.79 -13.03 14.57
C LEU A 78 11.08 -12.91 13.78
N ASP A 79 10.97 -12.74 12.46
CA ASP A 79 12.04 -12.19 11.66
C ASP A 79 12.03 -10.67 11.87
N ASP A 80 13.04 -10.16 12.58
CA ASP A 80 13.19 -8.74 12.86
C ASP A 80 14.26 -8.08 11.97
N SER A 81 14.67 -8.75 10.89
CA SER A 81 15.60 -8.18 9.90
C SER A 81 15.08 -6.91 9.24
N GLN A 82 13.75 -6.71 9.24
CA GLN A 82 13.07 -5.51 8.74
C GLN A 82 12.47 -4.66 9.86
N ALA A 83 13.07 -4.67 11.05
CA ALA A 83 12.60 -3.82 12.15
C ALA A 83 12.90 -2.34 11.90
N TYR A 84 11.95 -1.51 12.28
CA TYR A 84 12.08 -0.05 12.36
C TYR A 84 11.99 0.41 13.81
N TYR A 85 12.39 1.65 14.05
CA TYR A 85 12.54 2.19 15.40
C TYR A 85 11.89 3.56 15.56
N GLY A 86 11.13 3.72 16.63
CA GLY A 86 10.56 4.99 17.05
C GLY A 86 11.20 5.42 18.37
N HIS A 87 11.78 6.61 18.42
CA HIS A 87 12.37 7.16 19.65
C HIS A 87 11.61 8.40 20.07
N TYR A 88 11.38 8.52 21.37
CA TYR A 88 10.80 9.70 21.98
C TYR A 88 11.73 10.23 23.08
N PHE A 89 12.08 11.51 22.96
CA PHE A 89 12.80 12.27 23.97
C PHE A 89 11.91 13.38 24.52
N ASP A 90 11.88 13.50 25.84
CA ASP A 90 11.16 14.54 26.59
C ASP A 90 11.92 15.87 26.66
N ASN A 91 13.00 15.98 25.91
CA ASN A 91 13.74 17.20 25.70
C ASN A 91 14.39 17.22 24.31
N LEU A 92 14.82 18.40 23.89
CA LEU A 92 15.63 18.54 22.68
C LEU A 92 16.97 17.82 22.88
N LYS A 93 17.37 17.05 21.87
CA LYS A 93 18.67 16.35 21.81
C LYS A 93 19.59 16.99 20.77
N ALA A 94 20.89 16.82 20.97
CA ALA A 94 21.90 17.17 19.98
C ALA A 94 21.77 16.27 18.75
N ASP A 95 22.25 16.74 17.60
CA ASP A 95 22.11 16.02 16.34
C ASP A 95 22.90 14.69 16.36
N GLU A 96 24.03 14.64 17.08
CA GLU A 96 24.82 13.44 17.31
C GLU A 96 24.04 12.38 18.08
N ASP A 97 23.32 12.76 19.14
CA ASP A 97 22.50 11.83 19.93
C ASP A 97 21.34 11.25 19.10
N ILE A 98 20.73 12.09 18.27
CA ILE A 98 19.67 11.68 17.34
C ILE A 98 20.24 10.70 16.30
N SER A 99 21.40 11.02 15.73
CA SER A 99 22.10 10.16 14.78
C SER A 99 22.44 8.81 15.40
N GLN A 100 22.99 8.81 16.62
CA GLN A 100 23.32 7.59 17.35
C GLN A 100 22.07 6.75 17.60
N SER A 101 20.94 7.37 17.93
CA SER A 101 19.68 6.65 18.16
C SER A 101 19.13 5.99 16.89
N LEU A 102 19.20 6.67 15.75
CA LEU A 102 18.63 6.16 14.49
C LEU A 102 19.59 5.23 13.73
N ARG A 103 20.89 5.51 13.73
CA ARG A 103 21.88 4.82 12.89
C ARG A 103 22.96 4.07 13.66
N ASN A 104 22.93 4.10 14.99
CA ASN A 104 24.02 3.62 15.82
C ASN A 104 25.40 4.21 15.41
N SER A 105 25.40 5.43 14.87
CA SER A 105 26.57 6.16 14.40
C SER A 105 26.30 7.66 14.33
N ASN A 106 27.34 8.48 14.19
CA ASN A 106 27.24 9.95 14.07
C ASN A 106 27.26 10.43 12.60
N THR A 107 26.67 9.65 11.69
CA THR A 107 26.74 9.90 10.24
C THR A 107 25.48 10.54 9.65
N LEU A 108 24.38 10.60 10.41
CA LEU A 108 23.15 11.22 9.96
C LEU A 108 23.33 12.73 9.92
N LYS A 109 23.26 13.32 8.72
CA LYS A 109 23.16 14.76 8.56
C LYS A 109 21.70 15.16 8.68
N ILE A 110 21.38 15.98 9.67
CA ILE A 110 20.03 16.50 9.88
C ILE A 110 19.89 17.81 9.13
N SER A 111 18.85 17.91 8.31
CA SER A 111 18.55 19.09 7.52
C SER A 111 17.06 19.16 7.20
N ASN A 112 16.63 20.16 6.45
CA ASN A 112 15.23 20.36 6.09
C ASN A 112 14.61 19.21 5.29
N ILE A 113 15.42 18.32 4.67
CA ILE A 113 14.90 17.19 3.91
C ILE A 113 14.41 16.04 4.79
N ASN A 114 14.92 15.89 6.02
CA ASN A 114 14.60 14.78 6.90
C ASN A 114 14.20 15.24 8.31
N CYS A 115 13.97 16.54 8.50
CA CYS A 115 13.67 17.13 9.79
C CYS A 115 12.46 18.07 9.69
N TYR A 116 11.46 17.80 10.53
CA TYR A 116 10.46 18.79 10.89
C TYR A 116 10.90 19.47 12.18
N ASP A 117 11.17 20.77 12.14
CA ASP A 117 11.58 21.52 13.32
C ASP A 117 10.64 22.71 13.58
N ASN A 118 9.92 22.68 14.69
CA ASN A 118 8.98 23.73 15.08
C ASN A 118 9.17 24.09 16.56
N SER A 119 8.43 25.09 17.05
CA SER A 119 8.49 25.57 18.44
C SER A 119 8.18 24.47 19.48
N ASP A 120 7.38 23.47 19.13
CA ASP A 120 6.82 22.52 20.08
C ASP A 120 7.46 21.12 20.03
N ILE A 121 7.88 20.67 18.84
CA ILE A 121 8.58 19.40 18.61
C ILE A 121 9.63 19.54 17.51
N LYS A 122 10.65 18.68 17.58
CA LYS A 122 11.55 18.35 16.46
C LYS A 122 11.34 16.88 16.12
N VAL A 123 11.12 16.56 14.84
CA VAL A 123 10.96 15.19 14.34
C VAL A 123 12.02 14.95 13.29
N VAL A 124 12.78 13.86 13.41
CA VAL A 124 13.85 13.50 12.48
C VAL A 124 13.60 12.10 11.95
N PHE A 125 13.73 11.94 10.63
CA PHE A 125 13.54 10.68 9.92
C PHE A 125 14.88 10.13 9.42
N ALA A 126 14.97 8.81 9.41
CA ALA A 126 16.04 8.03 8.80
C ALA A 126 15.47 6.72 8.23
N GLU A 127 16.27 6.00 7.46
CA GLU A 127 15.87 4.72 6.84
C GLU A 127 15.29 3.72 7.86
N SER A 128 15.91 3.62 9.03
CA SER A 128 15.54 2.72 10.12
C SER A 128 14.41 3.23 11.02
N GLY A 129 13.85 4.42 10.80
CA GLY A 129 12.72 4.94 11.55
C GLY A 129 12.82 6.43 11.90
N PHE A 130 12.36 6.82 13.08
CA PHE A 130 12.19 8.23 13.43
C PHE A 130 12.43 8.56 14.91
N VAL A 131 12.77 9.82 15.17
CA VAL A 131 12.91 10.41 16.51
C VAL A 131 11.94 11.56 16.65
N VAL A 132 11.26 11.65 17.80
CA VAL A 132 10.47 12.81 18.23
C VAL A 132 11.11 13.39 19.49
N CYS A 133 11.58 14.62 19.41
CA CYS A 133 12.04 15.40 20.55
C CYS A 133 10.99 16.43 20.94
N SER A 134 10.54 16.38 22.19
CA SER A 134 9.67 17.40 22.77
C SER A 134 10.49 18.64 23.15
N LYS A 135 9.99 19.83 22.81
CA LYS A 135 10.60 21.10 23.24
C LYS A 135 9.88 21.75 24.41
N LEU A 136 8.59 21.50 24.54
CA LEU A 136 7.71 22.17 25.53
C LEU A 136 6.99 21.20 26.47
N ASN A 137 7.21 19.88 26.36
CA ASN A 137 6.55 18.83 27.15
C ASN A 137 5.01 18.86 27.20
N LEU A 138 4.38 19.52 26.24
CA LEU A 138 2.93 19.55 26.08
C LEU A 138 2.44 18.42 25.16
N ASN A 139 1.60 17.53 25.69
CA ASN A 139 0.93 16.44 24.95
C ASN A 139 1.87 15.54 24.15
N ALA A 140 3.03 15.23 24.73
CA ALA A 140 4.13 14.68 23.96
C ALA A 140 3.90 13.22 23.49
N GLU A 141 3.17 12.42 24.27
CA GLU A 141 2.73 11.08 23.83
C GLU A 141 1.77 11.13 22.64
N ASP A 142 0.75 12.02 22.65
CA ASP A 142 -0.16 12.19 21.50
C ASP A 142 0.60 12.64 20.23
N LYS A 143 1.65 13.45 20.37
CA LYS A 143 2.48 13.85 19.23
C LYS A 143 3.31 12.69 18.69
N PHE A 144 3.89 11.87 19.57
CA PHE A 144 4.59 10.66 19.16
C PHE A 144 3.64 9.70 18.43
N ASP A 145 2.47 9.43 18.99
CA ASP A 145 1.49 8.52 18.40
C ASP A 145 1.02 8.97 17.01
N ARG A 146 0.88 10.29 16.80
CA ARG A 146 0.58 10.86 15.47
C ARG A 146 1.71 10.58 14.47
N VAL A 147 2.96 10.79 14.86
CA VAL A 147 4.13 10.54 13.99
C VAL A 147 4.26 9.05 13.71
N LEU A 148 4.11 8.21 14.74
CA LEU A 148 4.07 6.75 14.59
C LEU A 148 3.02 6.33 13.57
N LEU A 149 1.79 6.83 13.70
CA LEU A 149 0.71 6.48 12.77
C LEU A 149 1.01 6.92 11.32
N LEU A 150 1.58 8.11 11.12
CA LEU A 150 2.00 8.57 9.79
C LEU A 150 3.13 7.71 9.22
N PHE A 151 4.09 7.32 10.04
CA PHE A 151 5.18 6.43 9.64
C PHE A 151 4.68 5.03 9.27
N LEU A 152 3.76 4.46 10.05
CA LEU A 152 3.13 3.17 9.71
C LEU A 152 2.32 3.27 8.42
N LEU A 153 1.62 4.40 8.20
CA LEU A 153 0.93 4.64 6.93
C LEU A 153 1.88 4.63 5.75
N SER A 154 3.05 5.28 5.82
CA SER A 154 4.01 5.26 4.71
C SER A 154 4.51 3.85 4.39
N LEU A 155 4.75 3.03 5.42
CA LEU A 155 5.11 1.63 5.21
C LEU A 155 3.96 0.85 4.56
N ALA A 156 2.73 1.03 5.04
CA ALA A 156 1.55 0.35 4.51
C ALA A 156 1.24 0.72 3.05
N TYR A 157 1.41 2.00 2.68
CA TYR A 157 1.26 2.44 1.29
C TYR A 157 2.28 1.77 0.37
N ASN A 158 3.55 1.76 0.75
CA ASN A 158 4.59 1.08 -0.02
C ASN A 158 4.30 -0.42 -0.17
N LEU A 159 3.92 -1.10 0.92
CA LEU A 159 3.56 -2.53 0.89
C LEU A 159 2.34 -2.80 0.01
N LYS A 160 1.32 -1.94 0.04
CA LYS A 160 0.13 -2.08 -0.82
C LYS A 160 0.49 -1.91 -2.29
N ALA A 161 1.31 -0.92 -2.63
CA ALA A 161 1.78 -0.70 -4.00
C ALA A 161 2.61 -1.89 -4.52
N GLU A 162 3.56 -2.39 -3.71
CA GLU A 162 4.37 -3.56 -4.04
C GLU A 162 3.50 -4.81 -4.25
N LYS A 163 2.50 -5.02 -3.39
CA LYS A 163 1.55 -6.13 -3.54
C LYS A 163 0.77 -6.04 -4.85
N LEU A 164 0.23 -4.86 -5.18
CA LEU A 164 -0.50 -4.65 -6.44
C LEU A 164 0.39 -4.94 -7.66
N LEU A 165 1.66 -4.51 -7.63
CA LEU A 165 2.62 -4.84 -8.70
C LEU A 165 2.85 -6.35 -8.82
N GLN A 166 3.03 -7.05 -7.69
CA GLN A 166 3.19 -8.51 -7.67
C GLN A 166 1.97 -9.23 -8.23
N ASP A 167 0.77 -8.80 -7.83
CA ASP A 167 -0.49 -9.37 -8.30
C ASP A 167 -0.66 -9.16 -9.82
N VAL A 168 -0.34 -7.98 -10.35
CA VAL A 168 -0.36 -7.71 -11.81
C VAL A 168 0.67 -8.57 -12.55
N SER A 169 1.88 -8.69 -12.03
CA SER A 169 2.93 -9.57 -12.60
C SER A 169 2.49 -11.04 -12.62
N ASN A 170 1.80 -11.51 -11.59
CA ASN A 170 1.28 -12.87 -11.52
C ASN A 170 0.14 -13.09 -12.51
N ALA A 171 -0.80 -12.13 -12.61
CA ALA A 171 -1.88 -12.17 -13.61
C ALA A 171 -1.31 -12.20 -15.04
N TYR A 172 -0.26 -11.42 -15.31
CA TYR A 172 0.45 -11.44 -16.59
C TYR A 172 1.05 -12.81 -16.90
N LYS A 173 1.78 -13.42 -15.95
CA LYS A 173 2.37 -14.76 -16.12
C LYS A 173 1.31 -15.83 -16.40
N ASN A 174 0.14 -15.69 -15.80
CA ASN A 174 -0.99 -16.59 -16.00
C ASN A 174 -1.82 -16.26 -17.25
N SER A 175 -1.44 -15.24 -18.02
CA SER A 175 -2.20 -14.76 -19.19
C SER A 175 -3.65 -14.38 -18.87
N SER A 176 -3.92 -13.97 -17.63
CA SER A 176 -5.26 -13.56 -17.18
C SER A 176 -5.47 -12.07 -17.43
N TYR A 177 -5.99 -11.74 -18.61
CA TYR A 177 -6.15 -10.36 -19.04
C TYR A 177 -7.21 -9.60 -18.23
N GLU A 178 -8.31 -10.26 -17.87
CA GLU A 178 -9.38 -9.68 -17.07
C GLU A 178 -8.87 -9.29 -15.68
N ASP A 179 -8.08 -10.16 -15.03
CA ASP A 179 -7.48 -9.86 -13.73
C ASP A 179 -6.54 -8.67 -13.79
N MET A 180 -5.76 -8.52 -14.87
CA MET A 180 -4.87 -7.36 -15.03
C MET A 180 -5.64 -6.04 -15.13
N ILE A 181 -6.79 -6.03 -15.81
CA ILE A 181 -7.67 -4.86 -15.92
C ILE A 181 -8.26 -4.52 -14.55
N LEU A 182 -8.78 -5.53 -13.84
CA LEU A 182 -9.35 -5.35 -12.50
C LEU A 182 -8.31 -4.81 -11.51
N LEU A 183 -7.08 -5.33 -11.53
CA LEU A 183 -6.00 -4.86 -10.66
C LEU A 183 -5.56 -3.43 -10.98
N ARG A 184 -5.55 -3.03 -12.26
CA ARG A 184 -5.32 -1.63 -12.65
C ARG A 184 -6.38 -0.72 -12.07
N ASP A 185 -7.65 -1.11 -12.18
CA ASP A 185 -8.76 -0.34 -11.67
C ASP A 185 -8.73 -0.26 -10.13
N GLU A 186 -8.25 -1.32 -9.46
CA GLU A 186 -7.99 -1.33 -8.01
C GLU A 186 -6.91 -0.30 -7.62
N ILE A 187 -5.82 -0.16 -8.38
CA ILE A 187 -4.81 0.89 -8.13
C ILE A 187 -5.45 2.28 -8.15
N TYR A 188 -6.27 2.57 -9.16
CA TYR A 188 -6.96 3.87 -9.24
C TYR A 188 -7.97 4.08 -8.12
N ALA A 189 -8.73 3.03 -7.77
CA ALA A 189 -9.68 3.09 -6.66
C ALA A 189 -8.96 3.32 -5.32
N PHE A 190 -7.82 2.67 -5.11
CA PHE A 190 -6.99 2.85 -3.93
C PHE A 190 -6.51 4.30 -3.78
N ASP A 191 -6.03 4.91 -4.86
CA ASP A 191 -5.57 6.31 -4.86
C ASP A 191 -6.64 7.28 -4.36
N LEU A 192 -7.86 7.10 -4.87
CA LEU A 192 -9.01 7.94 -4.54
C LEU A 192 -9.51 7.66 -3.12
N ASN A 193 -9.72 6.40 -2.79
CA ASN A 193 -10.33 6.01 -1.52
C ASN A 193 -9.41 6.30 -0.34
N CYS A 194 -8.10 6.12 -0.52
CA CYS A 194 -7.13 6.26 0.57
C CYS A 194 -6.42 7.61 0.56
N TYR A 195 -6.79 8.57 -0.30
CA TYR A 195 -6.11 9.87 -0.37
C TYR A 195 -4.59 9.72 -0.49
N PHE A 196 -4.14 8.85 -1.41
CA PHE A 196 -2.76 8.35 -1.44
C PHE A 196 -1.69 9.44 -1.32
N TYR A 197 -1.83 10.53 -2.07
CA TYR A 197 -0.87 11.63 -2.06
C TYR A 197 -0.78 12.35 -0.70
N ASN A 198 -1.90 12.49 0.01
CA ASN A 198 -1.88 13.01 1.37
C ASN A 198 -3.10 12.52 2.18
N PRO A 199 -2.91 11.57 3.11
CA PRO A 199 -3.98 11.02 3.93
C PRO A 199 -4.43 11.96 5.06
N VAL A 200 -3.74 13.09 5.23
CA VAL A 200 -3.99 14.08 6.29
C VAL A 200 -4.90 15.19 5.77
N LYS A 201 -5.87 15.59 6.60
CA LYS A 201 -6.72 16.76 6.34
C LYS A 201 -5.86 18.02 6.24
N GLN A 202 -6.06 18.81 5.17
CA GLN A 202 -5.25 20.00 4.88
C GLN A 202 -5.21 21.03 6.02
N ASN A 203 -6.29 21.14 6.81
CA ASN A 203 -6.37 22.06 7.95
C ASN A 203 -5.56 21.60 9.18
N LYS A 204 -4.82 20.49 9.09
CA LYS A 204 -3.95 19.96 10.15
C LYS A 204 -2.48 20.18 9.81
N HIS A 205 -2.10 21.45 9.69
CA HIS A 205 -0.80 21.90 9.15
C HIS A 205 0.44 21.15 9.67
N GLN A 206 0.58 20.96 10.98
CA GLN A 206 1.76 20.27 11.54
C GLN A 206 1.89 18.84 11.01
N VAL A 207 0.85 18.02 11.17
CA VAL A 207 0.88 16.60 10.71
C VAL A 207 0.82 16.48 9.20
N TYR A 208 0.24 17.46 8.49
CA TYR A 208 0.27 17.54 7.04
C TYR A 208 1.71 17.73 6.51
N ASN A 209 2.47 18.64 7.14
CA ASN A 209 3.86 18.88 6.77
C ASN A 209 4.77 17.71 7.14
N ILE A 210 4.53 17.09 8.31
CA ILE A 210 5.23 15.86 8.70
C ILE A 210 4.97 14.73 7.68
N TRP A 211 3.73 14.57 7.22
CA TRP A 211 3.43 13.59 6.17
C TRP A 211 4.21 13.86 4.88
N ASN A 212 4.30 15.11 4.42
CA ASN A 212 5.06 15.41 3.20
C ASN A 212 6.53 15.00 3.33
N LEU A 213 7.15 15.29 4.48
CA LEU A 213 8.52 14.85 4.77
C LEU A 213 8.63 13.31 4.77
N ILE A 214 7.72 12.61 5.43
CA ILE A 214 7.69 11.14 5.42
C ILE A 214 7.53 10.61 3.99
N SER A 215 6.58 11.14 3.23
CA SER A 215 6.31 10.73 1.86
C SER A 215 7.53 10.88 0.95
N GLU A 216 8.36 11.89 1.18
CA GLU A 216 9.63 12.09 0.47
C GLU A 216 10.74 11.16 0.97
N ASN A 217 10.94 11.03 2.30
CA ASN A 217 12.04 10.23 2.87
C ASN A 217 11.90 8.73 2.66
N TYR A 218 10.66 8.24 2.48
CA TYR A 218 10.36 6.82 2.26
C TYR A 218 9.85 6.54 0.84
N ASP A 219 10.05 7.49 -0.08
CA ASP A 219 9.73 7.39 -1.51
C ASP A 219 8.28 6.97 -1.81
N VAL A 220 7.34 7.26 -0.91
CA VAL A 220 5.94 6.78 -1.01
C VAL A 220 5.33 7.18 -2.33
N LYS A 221 5.47 8.46 -2.68
CA LYS A 221 4.92 9.01 -3.92
C LYS A 221 5.67 8.48 -5.15
N ILE A 222 7.00 8.46 -5.10
CA ILE A 222 7.85 8.10 -6.24
C ILE A 222 7.61 6.64 -6.63
N LYS A 223 7.68 5.72 -5.65
CA LYS A 223 7.46 4.29 -5.89
C LYS A 223 6.07 4.02 -6.45
N HIS A 224 5.06 4.68 -5.91
CA HIS A 224 3.69 4.50 -6.37
C HIS A 224 3.45 5.05 -7.77
N ASP A 225 3.92 6.26 -8.07
CA ASP A 225 3.78 6.84 -9.40
C ASP A 225 4.52 5.97 -10.45
N GLU A 226 5.69 5.40 -10.11
CA GLU A 226 6.41 4.45 -10.95
C GLU A 226 5.60 3.16 -11.19
N ILE A 227 5.13 2.51 -10.12
CA ILE A 227 4.33 1.27 -10.21
C ILE A 227 3.07 1.50 -11.03
N LYS A 228 2.36 2.59 -10.75
CA LYS A 228 1.14 2.96 -11.47
C LYS A 228 1.41 3.14 -12.95
N SER A 229 2.48 3.85 -13.33
CA SER A 229 2.87 3.99 -14.73
C SER A 229 3.13 2.64 -15.38
N GLN A 230 3.95 1.78 -14.73
CA GLN A 230 4.28 0.46 -15.26
C GLN A 230 3.04 -0.42 -15.48
N VAL A 231 2.10 -0.43 -14.52
CA VAL A 231 0.86 -1.21 -14.62
C VAL A 231 -0.04 -0.68 -15.73
N VAL A 232 -0.18 0.65 -15.83
CA VAL A 232 -1.01 1.29 -16.88
C VAL A 232 -0.46 1.02 -18.28
N ASP A 233 0.86 1.14 -18.46
CA ASP A 233 1.49 0.88 -19.75
C ASP A 233 1.32 -0.59 -20.17
N LEU A 234 1.58 -1.51 -19.25
CA LEU A 234 1.47 -2.95 -19.50
C LEU A 234 0.03 -3.35 -19.85
N THR A 235 -0.93 -2.92 -19.03
CA THR A 235 -2.36 -3.24 -19.23
C THR A 235 -2.90 -2.66 -20.53
N THR A 236 -2.51 -1.44 -20.90
CA THR A 236 -2.92 -0.80 -22.16
C THR A 236 -2.42 -1.59 -23.39
N ILE A 237 -1.14 -2.00 -23.39
CA ILE A 237 -0.57 -2.82 -24.47
C ILE A 237 -1.31 -4.15 -24.59
N ILE A 238 -1.63 -4.77 -23.46
CA ILE A 238 -2.30 -6.06 -23.40
C ILE A 238 -3.76 -5.96 -23.86
N GLU A 239 -4.50 -4.95 -23.40
CA GLU A 239 -5.87 -4.69 -23.86
C GLU A 239 -5.91 -4.49 -25.38
N SER A 240 -4.96 -3.73 -25.94
CA SER A 240 -4.88 -3.52 -27.38
C SER A 240 -4.63 -4.84 -28.12
N LYS A 241 -3.71 -5.68 -27.64
CA LYS A 241 -3.45 -7.00 -28.25
C LYS A 241 -4.65 -7.93 -28.13
N HIS A 242 -5.33 -7.92 -26.98
CA HIS A 242 -6.49 -8.75 -26.73
C HIS A 242 -7.68 -8.35 -27.63
N LYS A 243 -7.96 -7.04 -27.75
CA LYS A 243 -8.99 -6.52 -28.67
C LYS A 243 -8.69 -6.92 -30.12
N ALA A 244 -7.45 -6.75 -30.58
CA ALA A 244 -7.05 -7.17 -31.93
C ALA A 244 -7.27 -8.68 -32.16
N PHE A 245 -6.90 -9.51 -31.19
CA PHE A 245 -7.14 -10.96 -31.25
C PHE A 245 -8.63 -11.32 -31.31
N LEU A 246 -9.47 -10.67 -30.48
CA LEU A 246 -10.92 -10.88 -30.49
C LEU A 246 -11.55 -10.44 -31.82
N GLU A 247 -11.11 -9.32 -32.37
CA GLU A 247 -11.55 -8.83 -33.68
C GLU A 247 -11.16 -9.79 -34.82
N GLU A 248 -9.93 -10.30 -34.83
CA GLU A 248 -9.49 -11.30 -35.80
C GLU A 248 -10.30 -12.58 -35.70
N LYS A 249 -10.56 -13.06 -34.46
CA LYS A 249 -11.39 -14.24 -34.21
C LYS A 249 -12.84 -14.02 -34.67
N SER A 250 -13.40 -12.85 -34.41
CA SER A 250 -14.73 -12.45 -34.88
C SER A 250 -14.81 -12.45 -36.40
N LYS A 251 -13.89 -11.75 -37.09
CA LYS A 251 -13.80 -11.72 -38.56
C LYS A 251 -13.64 -13.13 -39.15
N LYS A 252 -12.87 -14.00 -38.52
CA LYS A 252 -12.71 -15.41 -38.95
C LYS A 252 -14.00 -16.21 -38.79
N ASN A 253 -14.76 -15.99 -37.71
CA ASN A 253 -16.05 -16.63 -37.49
C ASN A 253 -17.12 -16.10 -38.45
N GLU A 254 -17.17 -14.79 -38.71
CA GLU A 254 -18.03 -14.20 -39.73
C GLU A 254 -17.75 -14.80 -41.10
N ARG A 255 -16.48 -14.89 -41.52
CA ARG A 255 -16.11 -15.54 -42.80
C ARG A 255 -16.59 -16.99 -42.89
N LYS A 256 -16.51 -17.76 -41.80
CA LYS A 256 -17.04 -19.13 -41.76
C LYS A 256 -18.57 -19.15 -41.91
N LEU A 257 -19.28 -18.27 -41.21
CA LEU A 257 -20.74 -18.15 -41.31
C LEU A 257 -21.17 -17.72 -42.72
N THR A 258 -20.46 -16.77 -43.33
CA THR A 258 -20.70 -16.35 -44.72
C THR A 258 -20.50 -17.50 -45.71
N LEU A 259 -19.44 -18.29 -45.55
CA LEU A 259 -19.20 -19.48 -46.40
C LEU A 259 -20.31 -20.53 -46.24
N ILE A 260 -20.78 -20.77 -45.01
CA ILE A 260 -21.92 -21.66 -44.74
C ILE A 260 -23.19 -21.11 -45.39
N GLY A 261 -23.45 -19.81 -45.27
CA GLY A 261 -24.60 -19.14 -45.90
C GLY A 261 -24.57 -19.25 -47.43
N ILE A 262 -23.40 -19.06 -48.05
CA ILE A 262 -23.22 -19.24 -49.50
C ILE A 262 -23.50 -20.71 -49.89
N ALA A 263 -22.98 -21.68 -49.14
CA ALA A 263 -23.21 -23.09 -49.42
C ALA A 263 -24.70 -23.48 -49.30
N ILE A 264 -25.41 -22.99 -48.27
CA ILE A 264 -26.85 -23.17 -48.12
C ILE A 264 -27.59 -22.55 -49.31
N GLY A 265 -27.25 -21.31 -49.68
CA GLY A 265 -27.85 -20.61 -50.83
C GLY A 265 -27.71 -21.38 -52.15
N ILE A 266 -26.51 -21.90 -52.43
CA ILE A 266 -26.25 -22.74 -53.61
C ILE A 266 -27.08 -24.03 -53.56
N ALA A 267 -27.12 -24.72 -52.42
CA ALA A 267 -27.90 -25.95 -52.28
C ALA A 267 -29.41 -25.73 -52.50
N SER A 268 -29.96 -24.63 -51.99
CA SER A 268 -31.35 -24.24 -52.24
C SER A 268 -31.61 -23.87 -53.71
N LEU A 269 -30.67 -23.20 -54.38
CA LEU A 269 -30.81 -22.93 -55.82
C LEU A 269 -30.76 -24.22 -56.65
N VAL A 270 -29.90 -25.17 -56.29
CA VAL A 270 -29.82 -26.49 -56.96
C VAL A 270 -31.10 -27.29 -56.74
N SER A 271 -31.69 -27.27 -55.53
CA SER A 271 -32.97 -27.95 -55.30
C SER A 271 -34.08 -27.31 -56.13
N VAL A 272 -34.20 -25.98 -56.13
CA VAL A 272 -35.18 -25.27 -56.94
C VAL A 272 -34.98 -25.55 -58.42
N PHE A 273 -33.74 -25.59 -58.92
CA PHE A 273 -33.46 -25.90 -60.34
C PHE A 273 -33.80 -27.34 -60.69
N LYS A 274 -33.57 -28.29 -59.77
CA LYS A 274 -33.93 -29.70 -59.94
C LYS A 274 -35.45 -29.87 -59.95
N ASP A 275 -36.15 -29.21 -59.03
CA ASP A 275 -37.61 -29.21 -58.96
C ASP A 275 -38.20 -28.55 -60.23
N PHE A 276 -37.62 -27.45 -60.71
CA PHE A 276 -38.02 -26.77 -61.95
C PHE A 276 -37.79 -27.64 -63.18
N LYS A 277 -36.69 -28.40 -63.21
CA LYS A 277 -36.36 -29.33 -64.29
C LYS A 277 -37.31 -30.53 -64.32
N GLU A 278 -37.68 -31.08 -63.16
CA GLU A 278 -38.70 -32.12 -63.03
C GLU A 278 -40.11 -31.62 -63.41
N LEU A 279 -40.46 -30.36 -63.07
CA LEU A 279 -41.78 -29.80 -63.35
C LEU A 279 -42.00 -29.43 -64.83
N PHE A 280 -40.94 -29.02 -65.53
CA PHE A 280 -41.02 -28.56 -66.93
C PHE A 280 -40.48 -29.55 -67.97
N GLY A 281 -40.02 -30.74 -67.55
CA GLY A 281 -39.76 -31.86 -68.45
C GLY A 281 -38.68 -31.64 -69.50
N ILE A 282 -37.53 -31.06 -69.10
CA ILE A 282 -36.28 -31.07 -69.89
C ILE A 282 -35.25 -31.96 -69.20
#